data_AF-A0A0Q4Z0J0-F1
#
_entry.id   AF-A0A0Q4Z0J0-F1
#
_cell.length_a   1.000
_cell.length_b   1.000
_cell.length_c   1.000
_cell.angle_alpha   90.00
_cell.angle_beta   90.00
_cell.angle_gamma   90.00
#
_symmetry.space_group_name_H-M   'P 1'
#
loop_
_entity.id
_entity.type
_entity.pdbx_description
1 polymer ?
#
loop_
_entity_poly.entity_id
_entity_poly.type
_entity_poly.pdbx_seq_one_letter_code
_entity_poly.pdbx_strand_id
1 'polypeptide(L)' 'MRDEDDRAAGQTIAHRVGEPLDTLSVEDLEERIGLLRSEVERLEAARLAKKAALERASSLFRL' A
#
# COMPACT_ATOMS: atom_id res chain seq x y z
N MET A 1 8.22 -10.20 39.21
CA MET A 1 9.22 -10.32 38.13
C MET A 1 8.59 -9.64 36.93
N ARG A 2 9.28 -8.65 36.36
CA ARG A 2 8.79 -7.62 35.43
C ARG A 2 7.80 -8.14 34.39
N ASP A 3 6.68 -7.43 34.28
CA ASP A 3 5.86 -7.35 33.07
C ASP A 3 6.80 -7.06 31.89
N GLU A 4 6.96 -8.05 31.01
CA GLU A 4 7.73 -7.90 29.78
C GLU A 4 6.83 -7.18 28.78
N ASP A 5 6.80 -5.86 28.99
CA ASP A 5 6.21 -4.80 28.18
C ASP A 5 6.02 -5.22 26.72
N ASP A 6 4.74 -5.18 26.31
CA ASP A 6 4.29 -4.64 25.04
C ASP A 6 5.45 -4.14 24.18
N ARG A 7 6.04 -5.03 23.36
CA ARG A 7 6.88 -4.58 22.25
C ARG A 7 5.95 -3.80 21.35
N ALA A 8 5.96 -2.49 21.58
CA ALA A 8 5.13 -1.47 20.97
C ALA A 8 4.68 -1.94 19.60
N ALA A 9 3.39 -2.27 19.49
CA ALA A 9 2.74 -2.56 18.23
C ALA A 9 3.28 -1.57 17.22
N GLY A 10 4.14 -2.06 16.31
CA GLY A 10 4.98 -1.25 15.46
C GLY A 10 4.09 -0.19 14.85
N GLN A 11 4.29 1.06 15.29
CA GLN A 11 3.49 2.18 14.84
C GLN A 11 3.58 2.10 13.33
N THR A 12 2.47 1.81 12.65
CA THR A 12 2.44 1.75 11.21
C THR A 12 2.83 3.15 10.76
N ILE A 13 4.10 3.33 10.37
CA ILE A 13 4.60 4.61 9.89
C ILE A 13 3.82 4.83 8.60
N ALA A 14 2.77 5.63 8.68
CA ALA A 14 1.95 5.97 7.54
C ALA A 14 2.81 6.86 6.65
N HIS A 15 3.42 6.26 5.63
CA HIS A 15 4.16 6.99 4.60
C HIS A 15 3.30 8.13 4.04
N ARG A 16 3.89 9.31 3.88
CA ARG A 16 3.23 10.48 3.29
C ARG A 16 3.91 10.84 1.98
N VAL A 17 3.13 10.90 0.91
CA VAL A 17 3.62 11.34 -0.40
C VAL A 17 4.15 12.77 -0.31
N GLY A 18 5.38 12.98 -0.79
CA GLY A 18 6.04 14.29 -0.81
C GLY A 18 6.67 14.71 0.52
N GLU A 19 6.82 13.81 1.48
CA GLU A 19 7.60 14.08 2.69
C GLU A 19 9.10 14.27 2.37
N PRO A 20 9.81 15.16 3.09
CA PRO A 20 11.26 15.29 2.97
C PRO A 20 11.97 13.97 3.28
N LEU A 21 12.98 13.63 2.48
CA LEU A 21 13.75 12.39 2.62
C LEU A 21 15.00 12.57 3.49
N ASP A 22 15.40 13.81 3.76
CA ASP A 22 16.69 14.14 4.40
C ASP A 22 16.81 13.60 5.83
N THR A 23 15.69 13.25 6.46
CA THR A 23 15.62 12.70 7.83
C THR A 23 15.50 11.17 7.87
N LEU A 24 15.55 10.50 6.72
CA LEU A 24 15.35 9.05 6.60
C LEU A 24 16.66 8.32 6.40
N SER A 25 16.79 7.17 7.05
CA SER A 25 17.87 6.23 6.76
C SER A 25 17.65 5.48 5.44
N VAL A 26 18.68 4.80 4.95
CA VAL A 26 18.55 3.92 3.77
C VAL A 26 17.55 2.79 4.04
N GLU A 27 17.59 2.21 5.24
CA GLU A 27 16.68 1.14 5.67
C GLU A 27 15.22 1.64 5.69
N ASP A 28 14.97 2.86 6.20
CA ASP A 28 13.64 3.48 6.17
C ASP A 28 13.13 3.65 4.73
N LEU A 29 14.02 4.04 3.81
CA LEU A 29 13.67 4.19 2.39
C LEU A 29 13.32 2.83 1.76
N GLU A 30 14.07 1.78 2.07
CA GLU A 30 13.80 0.42 1.57
C GLU A 30 12.45 -0.10 2.06
N GLU A 31 12.16 0.04 3.35
CA GLU A 31 10.86 -0.35 3.93
C GLU A 31 9.70 0.41 3.28
N ARG A 32 9.82 1.73 3.15
CA ARG A 32 8.79 2.58 2.52
C ARG A 32 8.58 2.23 1.06
N ILE A 33 9.65 2.00 0.29
CA ILE A 33 9.56 1.58 -1.11
C ILE A 33 8.85 0.23 -1.21
N GLY A 34 9.14 -0.71 -0.31
CA GLY A 34 8.46 -2.00 -0.23
C GLY A 34 6.94 -1.83 -0.06
N LEU A 35 6.53 -1.05 0.96
CA LEU A 35 5.13 -0.76 1.24
C LEU A 35 4.41 -0.13 0.04
N LEU A 36 5.02 0.87 -0.59
CA LEU A 36 4.46 1.55 -1.76
C LEU A 36 4.32 0.64 -2.97
N ARG A 37 5.29 -0.25 -3.22
CA ARG A 37 5.21 -1.22 -4.32
C ARG A 37 4.07 -2.20 -4.12
N SER A 38 3.92 -2.77 -2.93
CA SER A 38 2.79 -3.65 -2.60
C SER A 38 1.45 -2.93 -2.76
N GLU A 39 1.39 -1.66 -2.38
CA GLU A 39 0.19 -0.86 -2.55
C GLU A 39 -0.14 -0.60 -4.04
N VAL A 40 0.87 -0.32 -4.87
CA VAL A 40 0.69 -0.19 -6.33
C VAL A 40 0.15 -1.48 -6.94
N GLU A 41 0.69 -2.64 -6.56
CA GLU A 41 0.21 -3.94 -7.03
C GLU A 41 -1.26 -4.17 -6.66
N ARG A 42 -1.65 -3.84 -5.43
CA ARG A 42 -3.03 -3.93 -4.95
C ARG A 42 -3.96 -3.03 -5.79
N LEU A 43 -3.55 -1.80 -6.06
CA LEU A 43 -4.32 -0.85 -6.86
C LEU A 43 -4.47 -1.30 -8.32
N GLU A 44 -3.41 -1.83 -8.92
CA GLU A 44 -3.44 -2.38 -10.27
C GLU A 44 -4.37 -3.59 -10.39
N ALA A 45 -4.33 -4.51 -9.41
CA ALA A 45 -5.25 -5.64 -9.36
C ALA A 45 -6.72 -5.19 -9.26
N ALA A 46 -7.00 -4.20 -8.40
CA ALA A 46 -8.34 -3.63 -8.26
C ALA A 46 -8.80 -2.93 -9.54
N ARG A 47 -7.91 -2.19 -10.22
CA ARG A 47 -8.18 -1.54 -11.51
C ARG A 47 -8.56 -2.57 -12.57
N LEU A 48 -7.79 -3.65 -12.69
CA LEU A 48 -8.05 -4.72 -13.65
C LEU A 48 -9.40 -5.40 -13.38
N ALA A 49 -9.69 -5.71 -12.11
CA ALA A 49 -10.97 -6.30 -11.71
C ALA A 49 -12.16 -5.39 -12.07
N LYS A 50 -12.04 -4.08 -11.83
CA LYS A 50 -13.06 -3.10 -12.21
C LYS A 50 -13.23 -2.99 -13.71
N LYS A 51 -12.14 -2.99 -14.49
CA LYS A 51 -12.19 -2.99 -15.95
C LYS A 51 -12.89 -4.23 -16.49
N ALA A 52 -12.55 -5.42 -15.99
CA ALA A 52 -13.20 -6.66 -16.37
C ALA A 52 -14.70 -6.69 -16.03
N ALA A 53 -15.09 -6.07 -14.91
CA ALA A 53 -16.50 -5.90 -14.56
C ALA A 53 -17.24 -4.98 -15.53
N LEU A 54 -16.61 -3.88 -15.96
CA LEU A 54 -17.18 -2.94 -16.93
C LEU A 54 -17.36 -3.59 -18.31
N GLU A 55 -16.34 -4.31 -18.82
CA GLU A 55 -16.42 -5.02 -20.10
C GLU A 55 -17.50 -6.10 -20.12
N ARG A 56 -17.66 -6.83 -19.00
CA ARG A 56 -18.77 -7.78 -18.87
C ARG A 56 -20.12 -7.08 -18.91
N ALA A 57 -20.25 -5.92 -18.27
CA ALA A 57 -21.49 -5.16 -18.30
C ALA A 57 -21.77 -4.60 -19.71
N SER A 58 -20.80 -3.99 -20.38
CA SER A 58 -20.98 -3.44 -21.73
C SER A 58 -21.42 -4.52 -22.73
N SER A 59 -20.83 -5.71 -22.66
CA SER A 59 -21.21 -6.86 -23.50
C SER A 59 -22.66 -7.32 -23.28
N LEU A 60 -23.15 -7.27 -22.03
CA LEU A 60 -24.54 -7.62 -21.70
C LEU A 60 -25.54 -6.55 -22.19
N PHE A 61 -25.15 -5.28 -22.20
CA PHE A 61 -26.04 -4.17 -22.54
C PHE A 61 -25.99 -3.74 -24.01
N ARG A 62 -25.11 -4.30 -24.86
CA ARG A 62 -24.99 -3.97 -26.31
C ARG A 62 -25.14 -2.46 -26.58
N LEU A 63 -24.35 -1.65 -25.86
CA LEU A 63 -24.02 -0.28 -26.26
C LEU A 63 -22.74 -0.30 -27.10
#